data_AF-A0A926TDI4-F1
#
_entry.id   AF-A0A926TDI4-F1
#
_cell.length_a   1.000
_cell.length_b   1.000
_cell.length_c   1.000
_cell.angle_alpha   90.00
_cell.angle_beta   90.00
_cell.angle_gamma   90.00
#
_symmetry.space_group_name_H-M   'P 1'
#
loop_
_entity.id
_entity.type
_entity.pdbx_description
1 polymer ?
#
loop_
_entity_poly.entity_id
_entity_poly.type
_entity_poly.pdbx_seq_one_letter_code
_entity_poly.pdbx_strand_id
1 'polypeptide(L)' 'MPNPNPVQNQEFKAKQFRVQGDEPLAKVRGVRLPQSVDAAIEALPANERSAWLKRVICEAAERELMKELPSED' A
#
# COMPACT_ATOMS: atom_id res chain seq x y z
N MET A 1 29.28 -12.51 19.76
CA MET A 1 28.53 -11.57 20.62
C MET A 1 27.95 -10.47 19.74
N PRO A 2 26.68 -10.07 19.88
CA PRO A 2 26.13 -8.91 19.17
C PRO A 2 26.84 -7.63 19.63
N ASN A 3 27.02 -6.66 18.73
CA ASN A 3 27.62 -5.36 19.08
C ASN A 3 26.71 -4.63 20.10
N PRO A 4 27.20 -4.30 21.31
CA PRO A 4 26.38 -3.66 22.35
C PRO A 4 25.93 -2.24 21.96
N ASN A 5 26.69 -1.55 21.10
CA ASN A 5 26.34 -0.20 20.62
C ASN A 5 26.31 -0.18 19.08
N PRO A 6 25.24 -0.68 18.44
CA PRO A 6 25.09 -0.59 17.00
C PRO A 6 24.86 0.88 16.60
N VAL A 7 25.87 1.49 15.98
CA VAL A 7 25.76 2.85 15.44
C VAL A 7 25.02 2.77 14.10
N GLN A 8 23.78 3.29 14.06
CA GLN A 8 23.04 3.44 12.82
C GLN A 8 23.40 4.76 12.14
N ASN A 9 24.17 4.68 11.05
CA ASN A 9 24.56 5.83 10.24
C ASN A 9 23.33 6.53 9.64
N GLN A 10 23.45 7.83 9.32
CA GLN A 10 22.33 8.59 8.75
C GLN A 10 21.79 7.98 7.43
N GLU A 11 22.68 7.42 6.61
CA GLU A 11 22.30 6.69 5.38
C GLU A 11 21.45 5.45 5.67
N PHE A 12 21.71 4.77 6.80
CA PHE A 12 20.93 3.61 7.22
C PHE A 12 19.54 4.03 7.72
N LYS A 13 19.46 5.16 8.45
CA LYS A 13 18.19 5.75 8.87
C LYS A 13 17.35 6.23 7.69
N ALA A 14 17.97 6.77 6.65
CA ALA A 14 17.28 7.21 5.43
C ALA A 14 16.64 6.06 4.64
N LYS A 15 17.15 4.83 4.79
CA LYS A 15 16.61 3.61 4.17
C LYS A 15 15.50 2.94 4.98
N GLN A 16 15.12 3.49 6.14
CA GLN A 16 14.00 2.96 6.90
C GLN A 16 12.71 3.10 6.09
N PHE A 17 11.92 2.03 6.05
CA PHE A 17 10.62 2.02 5.39
C PHE A 17 9.72 3.09 6.00
N ARG A 18 9.26 4.03 5.16
CA ARG A 18 8.27 5.02 5.59
C ARG A 18 6.89 4.37 5.54
N VAL A 19 6.21 4.38 6.69
CA VAL A 19 4.81 3.96 6.77
C VAL A 19 3.95 4.95 5.98
N GLN A 20 3.09 4.44 5.09
CA GLN A 20 2.16 5.27 4.32
C GLN A 20 0.75 5.25 4.96
N GLY A 21 0.41 6.35 5.64
CA GLY A 21 -0.91 6.60 6.24
C GLY A 21 -0.97 6.36 7.76
N ASP A 22 -2.02 6.88 8.38
CA ASP A 22 -2.24 6.83 9.84
C ASP A 22 -3.12 5.63 10.29
N GLU A 23 -3.89 5.05 9.37
CA GLU A 23 -4.81 3.94 9.68
C GLU A 23 -4.10 2.57 9.64
N PRO A 24 -4.37 1.67 10.61
CA PRO A 24 -3.82 0.32 10.58
C PRO A 24 -4.26 -0.45 9.32
N LEU A 25 -3.29 -1.08 8.64
CA LEU A 25 -3.55 -1.85 7.44
C LEU A 25 -4.17 -3.21 7.76
N ALA A 26 -5.20 -3.60 7.01
CA ALA A 26 -5.80 -4.93 7.07
C ALA A 26 -4.97 -5.99 6.32
N LYS A 27 -5.49 -7.23 6.25
CA LYS A 27 -4.85 -8.32 5.49
C LYS A 27 -4.69 -8.01 4.00
N VAL A 28 -3.60 -8.50 3.41
CA VAL A 28 -3.30 -8.40 1.98
C VAL A 28 -4.43 -9.05 1.16
N ARG A 29 -4.88 -8.35 0.12
CA ARG A 29 -5.82 -8.86 -0.88
C ARG A 29 -5.05 -9.30 -2.12
N GLY A 30 -4.62 -10.56 -2.16
CA GLY A 30 -3.92 -11.15 -3.32
C GLY A 30 -4.91 -11.69 -4.34
N VAL A 31 -5.07 -11.01 -5.47
CA VAL A 31 -5.97 -11.41 -6.57
C VAL A 31 -5.18 -11.53 -7.88
N ARG A 32 -5.61 -12.42 -8.77
CA ARG A 32 -5.04 -12.53 -10.12
C ARG A 32 -5.73 -11.56 -11.07
N LEU A 33 -4.95 -10.88 -11.90
CA LEU A 33 -5.44 -9.95 -12.91
C LEU A 33 -5.17 -10.50 -14.32
N PRO A 34 -5.91 -10.03 -15.35
CA PRO A 34 -5.54 -10.28 -16.74
C PRO A 34 -4.11 -9.79 -17.03
N GLN A 35 -3.36 -10.53 -17.84
CA GLN A 35 -1.95 -10.25 -18.12
C GLN A 35 -1.71 -8.84 -18.68
N SER A 36 -2.62 -8.32 -19.51
CA SER A 36 -2.53 -6.97 -20.05
C SER A 36 -2.66 -5.88 -18.98
N VAL A 37 -3.49 -6.11 -17.97
CA VAL A 37 -3.70 -5.18 -16.85
C VAL A 37 -2.51 -5.24 -15.90
N ASP A 38 -2.03 -6.45 -15.59
CA ASP A 38 -0.83 -6.66 -14.77
C ASP A 38 0.39 -5.97 -15.39
N ALA A 39 0.60 -6.14 -16.71
CA ALA A 39 1.67 -5.47 -17.44
C ALA A 39 1.57 -3.93 -17.37
N ALA A 40 0.37 -3.37 -17.42
CA ALA A 40 0.16 -1.93 -17.30
C ALA A 40 0.48 -1.42 -15.88
N ILE A 41 0.17 -2.19 -14.85
CA ILE A 41 0.49 -1.86 -13.45
C ILE A 41 1.99 -2.01 -13.19
N GLU A 42 2.64 -3.04 -13.74
CA GLU A 42 4.08 -3.27 -13.64
C GLU A 42 4.88 -2.16 -14.33
N ALA A 43 4.34 -1.52 -15.37
CA ALA A 43 4.97 -0.38 -16.03
C ALA A 43 5.09 0.88 -15.13
N LEU A 44 4.36 0.95 -14.02
CA LEU A 44 4.49 2.05 -13.05
C LEU A 44 5.80 1.95 -12.26
N PRO A 45 6.41 3.08 -11.86
CA PRO A 45 7.55 3.09 -10.96
C PRO A 45 7.25 2.31 -9.68
N ALA A 46 8.22 1.50 -9.23
CA ALA A 46 8.03 0.59 -8.10
C ALA A 46 7.62 1.33 -6.80
N ASN A 47 8.11 2.56 -6.60
CA ASN A 47 7.76 3.43 -5.47
C ASN A 47 6.33 3.99 -5.52
N GLU A 48 5.69 4.01 -6.70
CA GLU A 48 4.36 4.57 -6.90
C GLU A 48 3.28 3.49 -7.06
N ARG A 49 3.66 2.29 -7.52
CA ARG A 49 2.75 1.18 -7.79
C ARG A 49 1.85 0.84 -6.61
N SER A 50 2.41 0.68 -5.42
CA SER A 50 1.65 0.34 -4.21
C SER A 50 0.71 1.47 -3.78
N ALA A 51 1.14 2.73 -3.92
CA ALA A 51 0.31 3.89 -3.60
C ALA A 51 -0.86 4.03 -4.58
N TRP A 52 -0.59 3.79 -5.87
CA TRP A 52 -1.60 3.79 -6.92
C TRP A 52 -2.64 2.67 -6.70
N LEU A 53 -2.18 1.44 -6.43
CA LEU A 53 -3.07 0.31 -6.14
C LEU A 53 -3.97 0.58 -4.93
N LYS A 54 -3.38 1.06 -3.83
CA LYS A 54 -4.13 1.42 -2.62
C LYS A 54 -5.21 2.44 -2.93
N ARG A 55 -4.87 3.52 -3.62
CA ARG A 55 -5.82 4.59 -3.99
C ARG A 55 -6.98 4.05 -4.84
N VAL A 56 -6.68 3.33 -5.92
CA VAL A 56 -7.71 2.83 -6.85
C VAL A 56 -8.66 1.84 -6.17
N ILE A 57 -8.14 0.94 -5.33
CA ILE A 57 -8.97 -0.03 -4.61
C ILE A 57 -9.87 0.68 -3.59
N CYS A 58 -9.34 1.64 -2.83
CA CYS A 58 -10.13 2.42 -1.88
C CYS A 58 -11.22 3.23 -2.59
N GLU A 59 -10.88 3.99 -3.65
CA GLU A 59 -11.84 4.78 -4.42
C GLU A 59 -12.97 3.91 -5.00
N ALA A 60 -12.64 2.73 -5.54
CA ALA A 60 -13.63 1.81 -6.07
C ALA A 60 -14.54 1.25 -4.96
N ALA A 61 -13.96 0.83 -3.82
CA ALA A 61 -14.72 0.32 -2.69
C ALA A 61 -15.65 1.39 -2.10
N GLU A 62 -15.16 2.62 -1.90
CA GLU A 62 -15.96 3.75 -1.43
C GLU A 62 -17.11 4.05 -2.38
N ARG A 63 -16.85 4.06 -3.69
CA ARG A 63 -17.86 4.37 -4.71
C ARG A 63 -18.92 3.30 -4.86
N GLU A 64 -18.54 2.03 -4.84
CA GLU A 64 -19.38 0.92 -5.30
C GLU A 64 -19.92 0.06 -4.15
N LEU A 65 -19.22 0.01 -3.00
CA LEU A 65 -19.58 -0.86 -1.89
C LEU A 65 -20.06 -0.08 -0.66
N MET A 66 -19.57 1.15 -0.46
CA MET A 66 -19.90 1.95 0.75
C MET A 66 -21.01 2.97 0.53
N LYS A 67 -21.37 3.32 -0.72
CA LYS A 67 -22.47 4.24 -1.03
C LYS A 67 -23.87 3.62 -0.99
N GLU A 68 -24.00 2.31 -0.76
CA GLU A 68 -25.28 1.59 -0.60
C GLU A 68 -25.57 1.18 0.86
N LEU A 69 -25.03 1.87 1.86
CA LEU A 69 -25.64 1.81 3.20
C LEU A 69 -26.58 3.02 3.35
N PRO A 70 -27.89 2.89 3.02
CA PRO A 70 -28.86 3.77 3.65
C PRO A 70 -28.62 3.66 5.16
N SER A 71 -28.39 4.80 5.79
CA SER A 71 -28.38 4.89 7.24
C SER A 71 -29.75 4.39 7.71
N GLU A 72 -29.78 3.20 8.33
CA GLU A 72 -30.98 2.71 8.99
C GLU A 72 -31.30 3.63 10.17
N ASP A 73 -32.56 4.07 10.20
CA ASP A 73 -33.24 4.97 11.14
C ASP A 73 -33.03 4.62 12.63
#